data_AF-A0A2H0DUR1-F1
#
_entry.id   AF-A0A2H0DUR1-F1
#
_cell.length_a   1.000
_cell.length_b   1.000
_cell.length_c   1.000
_cell.angle_alpha   90.00
_cell.angle_beta   90.00
_cell.angle_gamma   90.00
#
_symmetry.space_group_name_H-M   'P 1'
#
loop_
_entity.id
_entity.type
_entity.pdbx_description
1 polymer ?
#
loop_
_entity_poly.entity_id
_entity_poly.type
_entity_poly.pdbx_seq_one_letter_code
_entity_poly.pdbx_strand_id
1 'polypeptide(L)'
;GSNPNAKVSTSLWEIESKYSGQIYDWSFYDNRFNLFTTTAWSSGQPVNYTATDTTNGYKILKSAGSVTSFNYSPSANQFVIFHINGDVTVTNDITVPQGSFLSIIAKGTLTFDPSVTRADGWYVGASLAFPCHDVGNNGCDEDDQQFQGKGSFIGWNSISLERSNQSLNNTQPSELFTYSQDLFLNAPKPMKYYTKHYKPFIP
;
A
#
# COMPACT_ATOMS: atom_id res chain seq x y z
N GLY A 1 8.96 -27.49 -11.80
CA GLY A 1 10.05 -27.87 -12.73
C GLY A 1 10.78 -29.08 -12.18
N SER A 2 11.30 -29.97 -13.03
CA SER A 2 11.87 -31.28 -12.67
C SER A 2 13.40 -31.27 -12.48
N ASN A 3 14.00 -30.13 -12.10
CA ASN A 3 15.44 -30.06 -11.88
C ASN A 3 15.80 -30.54 -10.46
N PRO A 4 16.44 -31.71 -10.28
CA PRO A 4 16.78 -32.27 -8.97
C PRO A 4 17.86 -31.47 -8.22
N ASN A 5 18.51 -30.51 -8.89
CA ASN A 5 19.50 -29.62 -8.29
C ASN A 5 18.95 -28.22 -7.97
N ALA A 6 17.66 -27.96 -8.24
CA ALA A 6 17.03 -26.73 -7.79
C ALA A 6 16.91 -26.78 -6.26
N LYS A 7 17.62 -25.89 -5.58
CA LYS A 7 17.53 -25.71 -4.13
C LYS A 7 16.93 -24.34 -3.86
N VAL A 8 15.96 -24.27 -2.94
CA VAL A 8 15.56 -23.01 -2.32
C VAL A 8 16.74 -22.56 -1.46
N SER A 9 17.14 -21.29 -1.57
CA SER A 9 18.24 -20.75 -0.76
C SER A 9 17.95 -20.98 0.72
N THR A 10 18.87 -21.65 1.42
CA THR A 10 18.79 -21.87 2.87
C THR A 10 19.41 -20.72 3.67
N SER A 11 19.96 -19.71 2.96
CA SER A 11 20.47 -18.48 3.56
C SER A 11 19.38 -17.42 3.42
N LEU A 12 18.74 -17.09 4.54
CA LEU A 12 17.81 -15.97 4.66
C LEU A 12 18.45 -14.71 4.07
N TRP A 13 17.75 -14.09 3.11
CA TRP A 13 18.06 -12.81 2.46
C TRP A 13 19.45 -12.72 1.79
N GLU A 14 19.50 -12.78 0.46
CA GLU A 14 20.75 -12.62 -0.30
C GLU A 14 21.36 -11.20 -0.17
N ILE A 15 20.55 -10.21 0.22
CA ILE A 15 20.98 -8.83 0.49
C ILE A 15 20.11 -8.26 1.62
N GLU A 16 20.72 -7.92 2.76
CA GLU A 16 20.12 -7.07 3.80
C GLU A 16 20.79 -5.69 3.74
N SER A 17 20.22 -4.74 3.01
CA SER A 17 20.66 -3.35 3.09
C SER A 17 19.90 -2.66 4.22
N LYS A 18 20.59 -2.31 5.30
CA LYS A 18 19.98 -1.48 6.35
C LYS A 18 19.74 -0.08 5.80
N TYR A 19 18.47 0.29 5.64
CA TYR A 19 18.08 1.63 5.22
C TYR A 19 18.43 2.63 6.33
N SER A 20 19.41 3.50 6.06
CA SER A 20 19.85 4.58 6.97
C SER A 20 19.30 5.96 6.55
N GLY A 21 18.38 5.99 5.58
CA GLY A 21 17.76 7.21 5.10
C GLY A 21 16.58 7.68 5.95
N GLN A 22 15.91 8.73 5.50
CA GLN A 22 14.74 9.27 6.18
C GLN A 22 13.55 8.32 6.04
N ILE A 23 12.97 7.91 7.17
CA ILE A 23 11.78 7.08 7.19
C ILE A 23 10.57 7.95 6.83
N TYR A 24 9.85 7.57 5.77
CA TYR A 24 8.62 8.20 5.31
C TYR A 24 7.41 7.40 5.84
N ASP A 25 7.33 7.29 7.17
CA ASP A 25 6.23 6.60 7.88
C ASP A 25 5.02 7.52 8.08
N TRP A 26 4.02 7.00 8.78
CA TRP A 26 2.85 7.77 9.17
C TRP A 26 3.23 9.07 9.91
N SER A 27 4.21 9.04 10.81
CA SER A 27 4.63 10.20 11.60
C SER A 27 5.21 11.30 10.72
N PHE A 28 6.00 10.93 9.70
CA PHE A 28 6.48 11.87 8.68
C PHE A 28 5.32 12.54 7.95
N TYR A 29 4.36 11.74 7.46
CA TYR A 29 3.21 12.26 6.71
C TYR A 29 2.26 13.08 7.56
N ASP A 30 2.07 12.75 8.84
CA ASP A 30 1.22 13.52 9.75
C ASP A 30 1.75 14.94 9.93
N ASN A 31 3.06 15.07 10.20
CA ASN A 31 3.74 16.35 10.29
C ASN A 31 3.67 17.14 8.97
N ARG A 32 3.88 16.45 7.85
CA ARG A 32 3.83 17.06 6.52
C ARG A 32 2.44 17.54 6.14
N PHE A 33 1.39 16.78 6.48
CA PHE A 33 0.01 17.10 6.15
C PHE A 33 -0.54 18.28 6.95
N ASN A 34 0.14 18.73 8.01
CA ASN A 34 -0.18 19.99 8.68
C ASN A 34 0.05 21.23 7.79
N LEU A 35 0.78 21.09 6.67
CA LEU A 35 1.00 22.15 5.69
C LEU A 35 -0.07 22.22 4.60
N PHE A 36 -1.06 21.32 4.62
CA PHE A 36 -2.06 21.18 3.56
C PHE A 36 -3.47 21.15 4.15
N THR A 37 -4.47 21.48 3.34
CA THR A 37 -5.87 21.34 3.73
C THR A 37 -6.22 19.86 3.87
N THR A 38 -6.78 19.48 5.02
CA THR A 38 -7.21 18.12 5.31
C THR A 38 -8.67 18.11 5.73
N THR A 39 -9.35 16.99 5.49
CA THR A 39 -10.75 16.79 5.90
C THR A 39 -10.80 15.61 6.88
N ALA A 40 -11.48 15.78 8.00
CA ALA A 40 -11.77 14.66 8.89
C ALA A 40 -12.70 13.66 8.20
N TRP A 41 -12.40 12.37 8.32
CA TRP A 41 -13.15 11.29 7.69
C TRP A 41 -13.17 10.06 8.60
N SER A 42 -14.23 9.28 8.52
CA SER A 42 -14.38 8.02 9.26
C SER A 42 -14.86 6.92 8.33
N SER A 43 -14.57 5.68 8.70
CA SER A 43 -15.01 4.50 7.94
C SER A 43 -16.54 4.53 7.71
N GLY A 44 -16.96 4.17 6.49
CA GLY A 44 -18.36 4.18 6.07
C GLY A 44 -18.89 5.55 5.60
N GLN A 45 -18.16 6.65 5.80
CA GLN A 45 -18.55 7.94 5.23
C GLN A 45 -18.22 7.99 3.74
N PRO A 46 -19.13 8.52 2.89
CA PRO A 46 -18.87 8.64 1.46
C PRO A 46 -17.69 9.59 1.21
N VAL A 47 -16.85 9.21 0.26
CA VAL A 47 -15.71 10.01 -0.17
C VAL A 47 -16.18 10.96 -1.27
N ASN A 48 -16.56 12.18 -0.87
CA ASN A 48 -17.02 13.20 -1.79
C ASN A 48 -15.84 13.98 -2.36
N TYR A 49 -15.49 13.77 -3.62
CA TYR A 49 -14.52 14.58 -4.35
C TYR A 49 -15.22 15.79 -4.98
N THR A 50 -14.88 16.98 -4.49
CA THR A 50 -15.58 18.23 -4.81
C THR A 50 -14.80 19.10 -5.79
N ALA A 51 -15.44 20.15 -6.33
CA ALA A 51 -14.76 21.10 -7.22
C ALA A 51 -13.53 21.76 -6.58
N THR A 52 -13.55 21.99 -5.27
CA THR A 52 -12.40 22.52 -4.52
C THR A 52 -11.22 21.54 -4.51
N ASP A 53 -11.50 20.23 -4.44
CA ASP A 53 -10.47 19.19 -4.54
C ASP A 53 -9.87 19.14 -5.95
N THR A 54 -10.68 19.42 -6.99
CA THR A 54 -10.19 19.60 -8.36
C THR A 54 -9.26 20.82 -8.48
N THR A 55 -9.59 21.95 -7.82
CA THR A 55 -8.73 23.14 -7.80
C THR A 55 -7.40 22.88 -7.09
N ASN A 56 -7.42 22.16 -5.97
CA ASN A 56 -6.21 21.78 -5.24
C ASN A 56 -5.43 20.67 -5.96
N GLY A 57 -6.11 19.91 -6.82
CA GLY A 57 -5.58 18.74 -7.52
C GLY A 57 -5.47 17.49 -6.65
N TYR A 58 -6.01 17.51 -5.43
CA TYR A 58 -6.03 16.37 -4.51
C TYR A 58 -6.98 16.59 -3.31
N LYS A 59 -7.28 15.49 -2.59
CA LYS A 59 -7.98 15.46 -1.31
C LYS A 59 -7.22 14.64 -0.28
N ILE A 60 -7.01 15.18 0.93
CA ILE A 60 -6.44 14.44 2.08
C ILE A 60 -7.55 14.19 3.10
N LEU A 61 -7.81 12.92 3.40
CA LEU A 61 -8.78 12.45 4.37
C LEU A 61 -8.05 11.91 5.60
N LYS A 62 -8.28 12.50 6.77
CA LYS A 62 -7.69 12.05 8.05
C LYS A 62 -8.72 11.26 8.87
N SER A 63 -8.38 10.02 9.23
CA SER A 63 -9.13 9.24 10.23
C SER A 63 -8.39 9.22 11.56
N ALA A 64 -9.13 9.42 12.65
CA ALA A 64 -8.59 9.40 14.00
C ALA A 64 -8.38 7.98 14.57
N GLY A 65 -8.96 6.96 13.93
CA GLY A 65 -8.88 5.55 14.36
C GLY A 65 -8.84 4.57 13.18
N SER A 66 -8.83 3.27 13.50
CA SER A 66 -8.74 2.19 12.53
C SER A 66 -9.94 2.12 11.57
N VAL A 67 -9.71 1.54 10.39
CA VAL A 67 -10.70 1.35 9.33
C VAL A 67 -10.79 -0.14 9.03
N THR A 68 -11.89 -0.79 9.42
CA THR A 68 -12.01 -2.25 9.31
C THR A 68 -12.61 -2.74 7.99
N SER A 69 -13.14 -1.84 7.17
CA SER A 69 -13.65 -2.16 5.83
C SER A 69 -13.38 -0.99 4.90
N PHE A 70 -12.18 -0.97 4.33
CA PHE A 70 -11.78 -0.04 3.29
C PHE A 70 -12.11 -0.62 1.91
N ASN A 71 -12.87 0.12 1.11
CA ASN A 71 -13.37 -0.34 -0.19
C ASN A 71 -13.46 0.80 -1.23
N TYR A 72 -12.70 1.88 -1.07
CA TYR A 72 -12.78 3.04 -1.96
C TYR A 72 -11.85 2.92 -3.16
N SER A 73 -12.44 2.93 -4.37
CA SER A 73 -11.72 3.12 -5.63
C SER A 73 -11.98 4.53 -6.18
N PRO A 74 -10.94 5.33 -6.50
CA PRO A 74 -11.14 6.63 -7.12
C PRO A 74 -11.69 6.50 -8.54
N SER A 75 -12.55 7.44 -8.92
CA SER A 75 -12.93 7.65 -10.32
C SER A 75 -11.81 8.36 -11.09
N ALA A 76 -11.92 8.40 -12.43
CA ALA A 76 -10.95 9.07 -13.29
C ALA A 76 -10.67 10.52 -12.84
N ASN A 77 -9.39 10.90 -12.83
CA ASN A 77 -8.89 12.22 -12.42
C ASN A 77 -9.11 12.57 -10.94
N GLN A 78 -9.38 11.59 -10.08
CA GLN A 78 -9.43 11.81 -8.63
C GLN A 78 -8.10 11.43 -7.98
N PHE A 79 -7.62 12.31 -7.09
CA PHE A 79 -6.35 12.16 -6.40
C PHE A 79 -6.62 12.18 -4.90
N VAL A 80 -6.69 11.01 -4.27
CA VAL A 80 -7.14 10.88 -2.88
C VAL A 80 -6.05 10.26 -2.02
N ILE A 81 -5.82 10.85 -0.86
CA ILE A 81 -4.89 10.36 0.15
C ILE A 81 -5.67 10.11 1.43
N PHE A 82 -5.61 8.88 1.94
CA PHE A 82 -6.10 8.51 3.25
C PHE A 82 -4.94 8.48 4.23
N HIS A 83 -5.10 9.19 5.34
CA HIS A 83 -4.14 9.26 6.43
C HIS A 83 -4.81 8.78 7.71
N ILE A 84 -4.51 7.55 8.11
CA ILE A 84 -5.30 6.79 9.09
C ILE A 84 -4.47 6.57 10.35
N ASN A 85 -4.91 7.13 11.48
CA ASN A 85 -4.31 6.91 12.79
C ASN A 85 -4.77 5.58 13.41
N GLY A 86 -4.41 4.47 12.76
CA GLY A 86 -4.78 3.12 13.18
C GLY A 86 -4.45 2.09 12.12
N ASP A 87 -5.07 0.91 12.27
CA ASP A 87 -5.01 -0.18 11.31
C ASP A 87 -6.01 0.04 10.17
N VAL A 88 -5.77 -0.60 9.03
CA VAL A 88 -6.66 -0.58 7.88
C VAL A 88 -6.83 -2.00 7.35
N THR A 89 -8.07 -2.42 7.16
CA THR A 89 -8.40 -3.67 6.45
C THR A 89 -9.06 -3.32 5.13
N VAL A 90 -8.42 -3.70 4.02
CA VAL A 90 -8.97 -3.60 2.66
C VAL A 90 -9.80 -4.85 2.41
N THR A 91 -11.10 -4.67 2.16
CA THR A 91 -12.06 -5.78 2.03
C THR A 91 -12.56 -5.99 0.61
N ASN A 92 -12.21 -5.11 -0.32
CA ASN A 92 -12.65 -5.15 -1.71
C ASN A 92 -11.51 -4.77 -2.64
N ASP A 93 -11.59 -5.24 -3.89
CA ASP A 93 -10.65 -4.85 -4.93
C ASP A 93 -10.60 -3.34 -5.12
N ILE A 94 -9.39 -2.82 -5.21
CA ILE A 94 -9.11 -1.40 -5.41
C ILE A 94 -8.53 -1.19 -6.79
N THR A 95 -9.22 -0.44 -7.64
CA THR A 95 -8.74 -0.10 -8.99
C THR A 95 -8.53 1.40 -9.09
N VAL A 96 -7.36 1.80 -9.58
CA VAL A 96 -7.02 3.21 -9.80
C VAL A 96 -6.92 3.46 -11.30
N PRO A 97 -7.86 4.21 -11.90
CA PRO A 97 -7.80 4.54 -13.32
C PRO A 97 -6.53 5.32 -13.66
N GLN A 98 -6.01 5.13 -14.88
CA GLN A 98 -4.89 5.92 -15.38
C GLN A 98 -5.22 7.43 -15.29
N GLY A 99 -4.24 8.22 -14.86
CA GLY A 99 -4.44 9.66 -14.61
C GLY A 99 -5.04 9.99 -13.24
N SER A 100 -5.30 8.98 -12.39
CA SER A 100 -5.80 9.15 -11.03
C SER A 100 -4.72 8.75 -10.01
N PHE A 101 -4.99 8.99 -8.73
CA PHE A 101 -4.06 8.63 -7.66
C PHE A 101 -4.82 8.21 -6.39
N LEU A 102 -4.35 7.14 -5.76
CA LEU A 102 -4.79 6.71 -4.44
C LEU A 102 -3.56 6.42 -3.58
N SER A 103 -3.57 6.93 -2.35
CA SER A 103 -2.62 6.57 -1.31
C SER A 103 -3.34 6.27 0.00
N ILE A 104 -2.94 5.21 0.70
CA ILE A 104 -3.38 4.88 2.06
C ILE A 104 -2.14 4.84 2.95
N ILE A 105 -2.13 5.67 3.97
CA ILE A 105 -1.04 5.82 4.93
C ILE A 105 -1.60 5.50 6.30
N ALA A 106 -1.32 4.30 6.78
CA ALA A 106 -1.78 3.78 8.06
C ALA A 106 -0.65 3.86 9.11
N LYS A 107 -1.01 4.24 10.34
CA LYS A 107 -0.09 4.20 11.47
C LYS A 107 0.22 2.77 11.90
N GLY A 108 -0.77 1.88 11.79
CA GLY A 108 -0.66 0.48 12.15
C GLY A 108 -0.49 -0.42 10.93
N THR A 109 -1.16 -1.57 10.99
CA THR A 109 -1.10 -2.61 9.96
C THR A 109 -2.11 -2.34 8.86
N LEU A 110 -1.67 -2.46 7.60
CA LEU A 110 -2.53 -2.56 6.43
C LEU A 110 -2.73 -4.04 6.07
N THR A 111 -3.93 -4.53 6.27
CA THR A 111 -4.32 -5.92 5.98
C THR A 111 -5.14 -5.97 4.70
N PHE A 112 -4.75 -6.81 3.75
CA PHE A 112 -5.53 -7.11 2.55
C PHE A 112 -6.29 -8.40 2.78
N ASP A 113 -7.61 -8.32 2.94
CA ASP A 113 -8.46 -9.49 3.14
C ASP A 113 -8.19 -10.57 2.07
N PRO A 114 -8.22 -11.87 2.41
CA PRO A 114 -7.95 -12.94 1.45
C PRO A 114 -8.81 -12.88 0.19
N SER A 115 -10.04 -12.34 0.29
CA SER A 115 -10.95 -12.15 -0.85
C SER A 115 -10.52 -11.04 -1.83
N VAL A 116 -9.59 -10.16 -1.45
CA VAL A 116 -9.07 -9.10 -2.33
C VAL A 116 -8.10 -9.73 -3.32
N THR A 117 -8.40 -9.63 -4.61
CA THR A 117 -7.54 -10.12 -5.69
C THR A 117 -6.73 -9.02 -6.35
N ARG A 118 -7.11 -7.75 -6.15
CA ARG A 118 -6.43 -6.61 -6.76
C ARG A 118 -6.39 -5.38 -5.87
N ALA A 119 -5.22 -4.75 -5.77
CA ALA A 119 -5.09 -3.43 -5.16
C ALA A 119 -4.13 -2.54 -5.94
N ASP A 120 -4.67 -1.48 -6.53
CA ASP A 120 -3.91 -0.45 -7.21
C ASP A 120 -3.72 0.75 -6.26
N GLY A 121 -2.51 1.33 -6.19
CA GLY A 121 -2.27 2.53 -5.38
C GLY A 121 -0.96 2.51 -4.60
N TRP A 122 -0.84 3.46 -3.67
CA TRP A 122 0.28 3.57 -2.75
C TRP A 122 -0.17 3.19 -1.34
N TYR A 123 0.44 2.17 -0.77
CA TYR A 123 0.08 1.63 0.53
C TYR A 123 1.29 1.73 1.45
N VAL A 124 1.16 2.54 2.51
CA VAL A 124 2.22 2.78 3.50
C VAL A 124 1.66 2.43 4.87
N GLY A 125 2.25 1.44 5.52
CA GLY A 125 1.88 1.01 6.86
C GLY A 125 3.11 0.82 7.74
N ALA A 126 2.90 0.69 9.05
CA ALA A 126 3.92 0.11 9.91
C ALA A 126 4.21 -1.33 9.46
N SER A 127 3.16 -2.09 9.17
CA SER A 127 3.26 -3.44 8.61
C SER A 127 2.25 -3.61 7.48
N LEU A 128 2.58 -4.46 6.51
CA LEU A 128 1.62 -4.95 5.50
C LEU A 128 1.36 -6.44 5.76
N ALA A 129 0.10 -6.85 5.70
CA ALA A 129 -0.31 -8.23 5.88
C ALA A 129 -1.18 -8.69 4.72
N PHE A 130 -0.79 -9.81 4.12
CA PHE A 130 -1.53 -10.52 3.07
C PHE A 130 -1.86 -11.92 3.59
N PRO A 131 -2.82 -12.03 4.54
CA PRO A 131 -3.20 -13.31 5.13
C PRO A 131 -3.71 -14.28 4.06
N CYS A 132 -3.50 -15.57 4.32
CA CYS A 132 -4.17 -16.64 3.61
C CYS A 132 -5.64 -16.77 4.00
N HIS A 133 -6.39 -17.45 3.16
CA HIS A 133 -7.72 -17.95 3.43
C HIS A 133 -7.65 -19.22 4.31
N ASP A 134 -8.48 -19.26 5.36
CA ASP A 134 -8.64 -20.42 6.27
C ASP A 134 -10.15 -20.63 6.52
N VAL A 135 -10.70 -21.69 5.93
CA VAL A 135 -12.05 -22.21 6.10
C VAL A 135 -12.00 -23.40 7.04
N GLY A 136 -11.81 -23.14 8.33
CA GLY A 136 -12.04 -24.16 9.35
C GLY A 136 -11.16 -24.11 10.59
N ASN A 137 -10.33 -23.08 10.75
CA ASN A 137 -9.29 -22.99 11.79
C ASN A 137 -8.27 -24.13 11.69
N ASN A 138 -8.04 -24.67 10.50
CA ASN A 138 -7.06 -25.73 10.27
C ASN A 138 -5.72 -25.19 9.76
N GLY A 139 -5.56 -23.86 9.69
CA GLY A 139 -4.44 -23.19 9.05
C GLY A 139 -4.80 -22.76 7.63
N CYS A 140 -3.83 -22.18 6.91
CA CYS A 140 -4.03 -21.77 5.52
C CYS A 140 -4.53 -22.95 4.67
N ASP A 141 -5.69 -22.79 4.02
CA ASP A 141 -6.27 -23.81 3.15
C ASP A 141 -5.53 -23.92 1.80
N GLU A 142 -4.61 -22.97 1.56
CA GLU A 142 -3.73 -22.90 0.39
C GLU A 142 -4.50 -22.90 -0.95
N ASP A 143 -5.74 -22.44 -0.95
CA ASP A 143 -6.59 -22.26 -2.13
C ASP A 143 -6.78 -20.77 -2.50
N ASP A 144 -5.82 -19.93 -2.08
CA ASP A 144 -5.89 -18.49 -2.24
C ASP A 144 -5.94 -18.06 -3.71
N GLN A 145 -6.80 -17.08 -3.97
CA GLN A 145 -6.73 -16.34 -5.23
C GLN A 145 -5.48 -15.46 -5.27
N GLN A 146 -4.84 -15.39 -6.44
CA GLN A 146 -3.68 -14.54 -6.64
C GLN A 146 -4.02 -13.08 -6.31
N PHE A 147 -3.19 -12.47 -5.46
CA PHE A 147 -3.19 -11.02 -5.24
C PHE A 147 -2.38 -10.32 -6.33
N GLN A 148 -2.95 -9.28 -6.93
CA GLN A 148 -2.29 -8.41 -7.90
C GLN A 148 -2.21 -6.99 -7.34
N GLY A 149 -1.04 -6.64 -6.80
CA GLY A 149 -0.74 -5.30 -6.31
C GLY A 149 -0.09 -4.45 -7.38
N LYS A 150 -0.71 -3.33 -7.78
CA LYS A 150 -0.11 -2.39 -8.75
C LYS A 150 0.19 -1.04 -8.08
N GLY A 151 1.46 -0.70 -7.97
CA GLY A 151 1.90 0.57 -7.37
C GLY A 151 3.04 0.40 -6.39
N SER A 152 2.90 0.96 -5.19
CA SER A 152 3.94 0.97 -4.16
C SER A 152 3.38 0.41 -2.86
N PHE A 153 4.07 -0.55 -2.27
CA PHE A 153 3.69 -1.23 -1.04
C PHE A 153 4.86 -1.14 -0.05
N ILE A 154 4.66 -0.41 1.04
CA ILE A 154 5.70 -0.10 2.02
C ILE A 154 5.19 -0.52 3.41
N GLY A 155 5.82 -1.53 3.98
CA GLY A 155 5.69 -1.90 5.39
C GLY A 155 7.02 -1.65 6.09
N TRP A 156 7.09 -0.61 6.91
CA TRP A 156 8.37 -0.17 7.51
C TRP A 156 8.98 -1.17 8.49
N ASN A 157 8.13 -1.88 9.24
CA ASN A 157 8.54 -2.88 10.22
C ASN A 157 8.53 -4.28 9.61
N SER A 158 7.49 -4.60 8.83
CA SER A 158 7.35 -5.93 8.22
C SER A 158 6.39 -5.95 7.02
N ILE A 159 6.56 -6.96 6.17
CA ILE A 159 5.61 -7.36 5.14
C ILE A 159 5.40 -8.87 5.33
N SER A 160 4.17 -9.30 5.61
CA SER A 160 3.79 -10.72 5.73
C SER A 160 3.05 -11.16 4.48
N LEU A 161 3.63 -12.13 3.76
CA LEU A 161 3.07 -12.74 2.55
C LEU A 161 2.71 -14.18 2.90
N GLU A 162 1.43 -14.41 3.18
CA GLU A 162 0.95 -15.69 3.71
C GLU A 162 0.07 -16.45 2.70
N ARG A 163 -0.29 -15.84 1.56
CA ARG A 163 -1.15 -16.51 0.58
C ARG A 163 -0.42 -17.67 -0.08
N SER A 164 -1.16 -18.73 -0.38
CA SER A 164 -0.63 -19.89 -1.08
C SER A 164 -1.65 -20.44 -2.06
N ASN A 165 -1.20 -20.76 -3.27
CA ASN A 165 -1.98 -21.45 -4.30
C ASN A 165 -1.38 -22.85 -4.59
N GLN A 166 -0.93 -23.54 -3.54
CA GLN A 166 -0.33 -24.89 -3.58
C GLN A 166 0.59 -25.12 -4.79
N SER A 167 0.16 -26.00 -5.70
CA SER A 167 0.90 -26.47 -6.87
C SER A 167 1.04 -25.40 -7.96
N LEU A 168 0.13 -24.41 -7.99
CA LEU A 168 0.16 -23.30 -8.95
C LEU A 168 1.21 -22.26 -8.58
N ASN A 169 1.68 -22.19 -7.32
CA ASN A 169 2.77 -21.29 -6.91
C ASN A 169 4.04 -21.42 -7.77
N ASN A 170 4.26 -22.59 -8.37
CA ASN A 170 5.41 -22.86 -9.24
C ASN A 170 5.33 -22.18 -10.61
N THR A 171 4.14 -21.75 -11.05
CA THR A 171 3.90 -21.14 -12.37
C THR A 171 3.15 -19.81 -12.29
N GLN A 172 2.48 -19.53 -11.18
CA GLN A 172 1.74 -18.31 -10.89
C GLN A 172 2.02 -17.92 -9.44
N PRO A 173 2.64 -16.75 -9.16
CA PRO A 173 2.90 -16.33 -7.79
C PRO A 173 1.57 -16.07 -7.05
N SER A 174 1.53 -16.37 -5.74
CA SER A 174 0.35 -16.05 -4.90
C SER A 174 0.17 -14.54 -4.74
N GLU A 175 1.27 -13.79 -4.63
CA GLU A 175 1.27 -12.33 -4.62
C GLU A 175 2.16 -11.78 -5.73
N LEU A 176 1.56 -11.02 -6.65
CA LEU A 176 2.24 -10.34 -7.74
C LEU A 176 2.23 -8.83 -7.50
N PHE A 177 3.41 -8.23 -7.34
CA PHE A 177 3.58 -6.78 -7.22
C PHE A 177 4.17 -6.19 -8.49
N THR A 178 3.43 -5.28 -9.11
CA THR A 178 3.87 -4.53 -10.30
C THR A 178 4.06 -3.06 -9.94
N TYR A 179 5.28 -2.56 -10.10
CA TYR A 179 5.55 -1.15 -9.90
C TYR A 179 4.88 -0.30 -10.99
N SER A 180 4.20 0.78 -10.58
CA SER A 180 3.45 1.64 -11.48
C SER A 180 4.06 3.03 -11.59
N GLN A 181 4.72 3.30 -12.72
CA GLN A 181 5.35 4.61 -12.99
C GLN A 181 4.34 5.74 -13.16
N ASP A 182 3.15 5.45 -13.70
CA ASP A 182 2.06 6.42 -13.84
C ASP A 182 1.58 6.97 -12.49
N LEU A 183 1.42 6.11 -11.48
CA LEU A 183 1.08 6.52 -10.11
C LEU A 183 2.15 7.44 -9.52
N PHE A 184 3.43 7.20 -9.82
CA PHE A 184 4.51 8.08 -9.40
C PHE A 184 4.45 9.46 -10.09
N LEU A 185 4.22 9.50 -11.39
CA LEU A 185 4.08 10.76 -12.14
C LEU A 185 2.86 11.57 -11.67
N ASN A 186 1.76 10.87 -11.42
CA ASN A 186 0.48 11.43 -10.98
C ASN A 186 0.45 11.77 -9.49
N ALA A 187 1.45 11.39 -8.70
CA ALA A 187 1.46 11.66 -7.26
C ALA A 187 1.24 13.17 -6.99
N PRO A 188 0.28 13.55 -6.14
CA PRO A 188 -0.02 14.96 -5.88
C PRO A 188 1.09 15.61 -5.05
N LYS A 189 1.12 16.94 -5.02
CA LYS A 189 2.15 17.73 -4.32
C LYS A 189 2.41 17.31 -2.86
N PRO A 190 1.42 16.93 -2.04
CA PRO A 190 1.68 16.46 -0.68
C PRO A 190 2.52 15.17 -0.63
N MET A 191 2.49 14.34 -1.67
CA MET A 191 3.26 13.09 -1.73
C MET A 191 4.68 13.29 -2.31
N LYS A 192 4.90 14.36 -3.06
CA LYS A 192 6.19 14.66 -3.69
C LYS A 192 7.12 15.40 -2.72
N TYR A 193 8.29 14.83 -2.45
CA TYR A 193 9.34 15.46 -1.63
C TYR A 193 10.68 15.42 -2.37
N TYR A 194 11.41 16.53 -2.35
CA TYR A 194 12.74 16.61 -2.95
C TYR A 194 13.80 16.23 -1.92
N THR A 195 14.56 15.18 -2.17
CA THR A 195 15.55 14.63 -1.23
C THR A 195 16.98 15.11 -1.46
N LYS A 196 17.21 16.05 -2.38
CA LYS A 196 18.57 16.54 -2.66
C LYS A 196 18.91 17.77 -1.81
N HIS A 197 19.58 17.54 -0.69
CA HIS A 197 20.45 18.54 -0.09
C HIS A 197 21.80 18.52 -0.81
N TYR A 198 22.04 19.49 -1.71
CA TYR A 198 23.40 19.77 -2.16
C TYR A 198 24.14 20.44 -0.99
N LYS A 199 25.12 19.75 -0.41
CA LYS A 199 26.16 20.41 0.40
C LYS A 199 27.35 20.65 -0.54
N PRO A 200 27.74 21.90 -0.84
CA PRO A 200 28.99 22.13 -1.52
C PRO A 200 30.11 21.52 -0.67
N PHE A 201 30.95 20.69 -1.31
CA PHE A 201 32.23 20.34 -0.74
C PHE A 201 33.06 21.62 -0.71
N ILE A 202 33.31 22.15 0.50
CA ILE A 202 34.32 23.18 0.72
C ILE A 202 35.60 22.39 1.01
N PRO A 203 36.61 22.41 0.11
CA PRO A 203 37.88 21.72 0.32
C PRO A 203 38.61 22.17 1.59
#